data_AF-A0A6I6W1C9-F1
#
_entry.id   AF-A0A6I6W1C9-F1
#
_cell.length_a   1.000
_cell.length_b   1.000
_cell.length_c   1.000
_cell.angle_alpha   90.00
_cell.angle_beta   90.00
_cell.angle_gamma   90.00
#
_symmetry.space_group_name_H-M   'P 1'
#
loop_
_entity.id
_entity.type
_entity.pdbx_description
1 polymer ?
#
loop_
_entity_poly.entity_id
_entity_poly.type
_entity_poly.pdbx_seq_one_letter_code
_entity_poly.pdbx_strand_id
1 'polypeptide(L)'
;MPVTTLKKDIQLADLDAWGTVADLGSEILEGEVKAFGKMTFGAPTDPVSSAYFGTTQGKFRMVYPFAEQATVVTGEVVLTDESTGQSTRYKAGDSWFVTKGTPVLWEIVSESFVKHYFAVV
;
A
#
# COMPACT_ATOMS: atom_id res chain seq x y z
N MET A 1 5.41 10.91 20.49
CA MET A 1 4.40 11.98 20.28
C MET A 1 3.04 11.37 20.54
N PRO A 2 2.12 12.03 21.27
CA PRO A 2 0.83 11.42 21.62
C PRO A 2 -0.17 11.38 20.45
N VAL A 3 -0.02 12.25 19.43
CA VAL A 3 -0.88 12.30 18.24
C VAL A 3 -0.04 12.63 16.99
N THR A 4 -0.12 11.80 15.95
CA THR A 4 0.51 12.06 14.64
C THR A 4 -0.57 12.48 13.66
N THR A 5 -0.47 13.69 13.10
CA THR A 5 -1.41 14.17 12.07
C THR A 5 -1.06 13.55 10.73
N LEU A 6 -2.05 12.95 10.07
CA LEU A 6 -1.91 12.40 8.72
C LEU A 6 -2.25 13.46 7.67
N LYS A 7 -1.37 13.63 6.68
CA LYS A 7 -1.56 14.53 5.53
C LYS A 7 -2.51 13.88 4.53
N LYS A 8 -3.58 14.60 4.16
CA LYS A 8 -4.64 14.10 3.28
C LYS A 8 -4.30 14.22 1.79
N ASP A 9 -3.25 14.96 1.46
CA ASP A 9 -2.86 15.37 0.11
C ASP A 9 -1.38 15.07 -0.17
N ILE A 10 -0.77 14.20 0.63
CA ILE A 10 0.61 13.78 0.41
C ILE A 10 0.74 13.10 -0.96
N GLN A 11 1.75 13.51 -1.72
CA GLN A 11 2.01 13.01 -3.06
C GLN A 11 3.13 11.97 -3.03
N LEU A 12 3.23 11.17 -4.09
CA LEU A 12 4.32 10.19 -4.23
C LEU A 12 5.71 10.83 -4.07
N ALA A 13 5.88 12.07 -4.56
CA ALA A 13 7.12 12.84 -4.47
C ALA A 13 7.50 13.28 -3.04
N ASP A 14 6.59 13.20 -2.07
CA ASP A 14 6.86 13.52 -0.65
C ASP A 14 7.35 12.31 0.17
N LEU A 15 7.39 11.13 -0.47
CA LEU A 15 7.78 9.85 0.12
C LEU A 15 9.23 9.49 -0.24
N ASP A 16 9.84 8.67 0.60
CA ASP A 16 11.21 8.21 0.41
C ASP A 16 11.24 6.98 -0.50
N ALA A 17 12.18 6.92 -1.46
CA ALA A 17 12.28 5.80 -2.40
C ALA A 17 12.73 4.52 -1.70
N TRP A 18 11.99 3.42 -1.91
CA TRP A 18 12.25 2.10 -1.32
C TRP A 18 12.61 1.04 -2.38
N GLY A 19 12.87 1.45 -3.62
CA GLY A 19 13.15 0.55 -4.74
C GLY A 19 11.88 0.25 -5.55
N THR A 20 11.64 -1.01 -5.84
CA THR A 20 10.42 -1.53 -6.48
C THR A 20 9.64 -2.40 -5.52
N VAL A 21 8.38 -2.72 -5.84
CA VAL A 21 7.62 -3.69 -5.03
C VAL A 21 8.24 -5.09 -5.01
N ALA A 22 9.07 -5.44 -6.01
CA ALA A 22 9.81 -6.70 -6.03
C ALA A 22 10.90 -6.74 -4.96
N ASP A 23 11.57 -5.61 -4.68
CA ASP A 23 12.53 -5.49 -3.58
C ASP A 23 11.87 -5.67 -2.20
N LEU A 24 10.54 -5.50 -2.14
CA LEU A 24 9.71 -5.70 -0.95
C LEU A 24 9.06 -7.10 -0.91
N GLY A 25 9.38 -7.99 -1.86
CA GLY A 25 8.89 -9.37 -1.91
C GLY A 25 7.63 -9.61 -2.74
N SER A 26 7.19 -8.64 -3.55
CA SER A 26 6.07 -8.81 -4.49
C SER A 26 6.53 -9.36 -5.86
N GLU A 27 5.59 -9.86 -6.65
CA GLU A 27 5.80 -10.23 -8.05
C GLU A 27 5.27 -9.12 -8.97
N ILE A 28 6.13 -8.48 -9.76
CA ILE A 28 5.71 -7.48 -10.75
C ILE A 28 5.16 -8.19 -11.99
N LEU A 29 3.99 -7.77 -12.46
CA LEU A 29 3.31 -8.31 -13.64
C LEU A 29 3.28 -7.31 -14.81
N GLU A 30 3.21 -6.01 -14.50
CA GLU A 30 3.21 -4.94 -15.50
C GLU A 30 3.81 -3.65 -14.94
N GLY A 31 4.58 -2.93 -15.75
CA GLY A 31 5.26 -1.70 -15.36
C GLY A 31 6.49 -1.95 -14.46
N GLU A 32 7.10 -0.87 -14.00
CA GLU A 32 8.28 -0.93 -13.10
C GLU A 32 7.86 -0.96 -11.62
N VAL A 33 6.68 -0.39 -11.30
CA VAL A 33 6.08 -0.35 -9.95
C VAL A 33 7.10 0.06 -8.87
N LYS A 34 7.68 1.26 -9.04
CA LYS A 34 8.56 1.86 -8.02
C LYS A 34 7.80 2.04 -6.73
N ALA A 35 8.40 1.65 -5.62
CA ALA A 35 7.83 1.72 -4.28
C ALA A 35 8.46 2.85 -3.47
N PHE A 36 7.62 3.53 -2.71
CA PHE A 36 8.00 4.64 -1.85
C PHE A 36 7.27 4.53 -0.51
N GLY A 37 7.84 5.08 0.54
CA GLY A 37 7.13 5.16 1.81
C GLY A 37 7.68 6.17 2.78
N LYS A 38 6.94 6.37 3.87
CA LYS A 38 7.29 7.31 4.94
C LYS A 38 6.64 6.85 6.24
N MET A 39 7.45 6.42 7.20
CA MET A 39 6.95 5.93 8.48
C MET A 39 6.28 7.06 9.29
N THR A 40 5.15 6.74 9.92
CA THR A 40 4.42 7.63 10.83
C THR A 40 4.41 7.14 12.29
N PHE A 41 4.62 5.83 12.50
CA PHE A 41 4.81 5.21 13.82
C PHE A 41 5.50 3.85 13.68
N GLY A 42 6.39 3.52 14.62
CA GLY A 42 7.11 2.24 14.64
C GLY A 42 8.11 2.08 13.50
N ALA A 43 8.93 1.04 13.60
CA ALA A 43 9.75 0.52 12.50
C ALA A 43 8.98 -0.57 11.72
N PRO A 44 9.36 -0.88 10.46
CA PRO A 44 8.68 -1.91 9.66
C PRO A 44 8.63 -3.30 10.30
N THR A 45 9.56 -3.61 11.22
CA THR A 45 9.64 -4.89 11.93
C THR A 45 8.98 -4.89 13.31
N ASP A 46 8.45 -3.75 13.76
CA ASP A 46 7.78 -3.68 15.06
C ASP A 46 6.41 -4.40 15.00
N PRO A 47 5.89 -4.91 16.13
CA PRO A 47 4.59 -5.59 16.16
C PRO A 47 3.43 -4.73 15.65
N VAL A 48 3.57 -3.41 15.78
CA VAL A 48 2.60 -2.41 15.32
C VAL A 48 3.37 -1.27 14.66
N SER A 49 2.99 -0.94 13.43
CA SER A 49 3.56 0.19 12.69
C SER A 49 2.51 0.91 11.85
N SER A 50 2.82 2.13 11.41
CA SER A 50 2.03 2.82 10.41
C SER A 50 2.92 3.65 9.50
N ALA A 51 2.54 3.76 8.23
CA ALA A 51 3.27 4.54 7.26
C ALA A 51 2.39 4.97 6.09
N TYR A 52 2.89 5.92 5.32
CA TYR A 52 2.48 6.05 3.92
C TYR A 52 3.23 5.03 3.08
N PHE A 53 2.52 4.45 2.13
CA PHE A 53 3.08 3.63 1.06
C PHE A 53 2.54 4.15 -0.26
N GLY A 54 3.41 4.28 -1.25
CA GLY A 54 3.00 4.70 -2.58
C GLY A 54 3.76 3.98 -3.68
N THR A 55 3.14 3.92 -4.86
CA THR A 55 3.74 3.32 -6.04
C THR A 55 3.47 4.12 -7.31
N THR A 56 4.31 3.94 -8.32
CA THR A 56 3.97 4.32 -9.70
C THR A 56 2.92 3.36 -10.28
N GLN A 57 2.30 3.75 -11.40
CA GLN A 57 1.39 2.90 -12.17
C GLN A 57 1.99 1.52 -12.50
N GLY A 58 1.13 0.50 -12.53
CA GLY A 58 1.46 -0.86 -12.94
C GLY A 58 0.65 -1.91 -12.19
N LYS A 59 1.07 -3.16 -12.30
CA LYS A 59 0.36 -4.32 -11.77
C LYS A 59 1.33 -5.27 -11.07
N PHE A 60 0.97 -5.73 -9.88
CA PHE A 60 1.80 -6.64 -9.11
C PHE A 60 0.95 -7.53 -8.21
N ARG A 61 1.51 -8.65 -7.79
CA ARG A 61 0.90 -9.59 -6.84
C ARG A 61 1.70 -9.61 -5.57
N MET A 62 1.01 -9.69 -4.43
CA MET A 62 1.66 -9.97 -3.14
C MET A 62 0.79 -10.84 -2.24
N VAL A 63 1.45 -11.63 -1.40
CA VAL A 63 0.81 -12.26 -0.24
C VAL A 63 1.05 -11.34 0.95
N TYR A 64 -0.02 -10.84 1.58
CA TYR A 64 0.11 -9.88 2.67
C TYR A 64 0.98 -10.42 3.82
N PRO A 65 2.15 -9.80 4.11
CA PRO A 65 3.07 -10.32 5.14
C PRO A 65 2.61 -10.01 6.57
N PHE A 66 1.62 -9.13 6.72
CA PHE A 66 1.00 -8.71 7.99
C PHE A 66 -0.48 -8.36 7.74
N ALA A 67 -1.26 -8.23 8.81
CA ALA A 67 -2.60 -7.65 8.69
C ALA A 67 -2.50 -6.13 8.63
N GLU A 68 -3.30 -5.47 7.79
CA GLU A 68 -3.35 -4.01 7.75
C GLU A 68 -4.77 -3.47 7.59
N GLN A 69 -5.02 -2.31 8.19
CA GLN A 69 -6.04 -1.37 7.70
C GLN A 69 -5.34 -0.33 6.87
N ALA A 70 -5.86 -0.03 5.68
CA ALA A 70 -5.32 1.04 4.85
C ALA A 70 -6.43 1.95 4.33
N THR A 71 -6.06 3.20 4.03
CA THR A 71 -6.92 4.21 3.42
C THR A 71 -6.19 4.84 2.24
N VAL A 72 -6.83 4.92 1.09
CA VAL A 72 -6.27 5.63 -0.07
C VAL A 72 -6.22 7.12 0.25
N VAL A 73 -5.05 7.72 0.01
CA VAL A 73 -4.83 9.16 0.18
C VAL A 73 -4.88 9.86 -1.18
N THR A 74 -4.17 9.33 -2.18
CA THR A 74 -4.17 9.83 -3.56
C THR A 74 -4.15 8.69 -4.57
N GLY A 75 -4.68 8.95 -5.77
CA GLY A 75 -4.79 7.95 -6.82
C GLY A 75 -5.89 6.93 -6.59
N GLU A 76 -5.82 5.84 -7.35
CA GLU A 76 -6.79 4.77 -7.37
C GLU A 76 -6.14 3.41 -7.61
N VAL A 77 -6.70 2.38 -6.98
CA VAL A 77 -6.23 0.99 -7.08
C VAL A 77 -7.41 0.04 -7.22
N VAL A 78 -7.25 -1.01 -8.02
CA VAL A 78 -8.11 -2.19 -7.96
C VAL A 78 -7.38 -3.28 -7.22
N LEU A 79 -8.00 -3.79 -6.16
CA LEU A 79 -7.50 -4.95 -5.41
C LEU A 79 -8.37 -6.15 -5.75
N THR A 80 -7.74 -7.26 -6.09
CA THR A 80 -8.42 -8.54 -6.30
C THR A 80 -7.89 -9.56 -5.31
N ASP A 81 -8.76 -10.05 -4.44
CA ASP A 81 -8.46 -11.19 -3.58
C ASP A 81 -8.42 -12.45 -4.46
N GLU A 82 -7.23 -13.01 -4.65
CA GLU A 82 -7.05 -14.15 -5.54
C GLU A 82 -7.61 -15.45 -4.96
N SER A 83 -7.91 -15.50 -3.66
CA SER A 83 -8.55 -16.66 -3.02
C SER A 83 -10.05 -16.73 -3.32
N THR A 84 -10.69 -15.59 -3.56
CA THR A 84 -12.14 -15.49 -3.83
C THR A 84 -12.46 -15.06 -5.26
N GLY A 85 -11.51 -14.44 -5.96
CA GLY A 85 -11.70 -13.78 -7.24
C GLY A 85 -12.44 -12.44 -7.14
N GLN A 86 -12.73 -11.95 -5.93
CA GLN A 86 -13.45 -10.69 -5.76
C GLN A 86 -12.52 -9.50 -6.00
N SER A 87 -12.94 -8.59 -6.89
CA SER A 87 -12.25 -7.33 -7.16
C SER A 87 -13.02 -6.13 -6.60
N THR A 88 -12.30 -5.18 -6.01
CA THR A 88 -12.86 -3.89 -5.57
C THR A 88 -11.93 -2.75 -5.98
N ARG A 89 -12.52 -1.68 -6.53
CA ARG A 89 -11.80 -0.43 -6.85
C ARG A 89 -11.90 0.53 -5.67
N TYR A 90 -10.76 1.03 -5.24
CA TYR A 90 -10.62 2.00 -4.16
C TYR A 90 -10.05 3.31 -4.72
N LYS A 91 -10.62 4.43 -4.29
CA LYS A 91 -10.18 5.79 -4.59
C LYS A 91 -9.92 6.56 -3.29
N ALA A 92 -9.35 7.75 -3.39
CA ALA A 92 -9.05 8.61 -2.25
C ALA A 92 -10.23 8.70 -1.25
N GLY A 93 -9.93 8.40 0.02
CA GLY A 93 -10.89 8.35 1.12
C GLY A 93 -11.48 6.96 1.41
N ASP A 94 -11.40 6.01 0.48
CA ASP A 94 -11.84 4.64 0.72
C ASP A 94 -10.82 3.87 1.57
N SER A 95 -11.32 2.95 2.39
CA SER A 95 -10.50 2.10 3.26
C SER A 95 -10.80 0.62 3.06
N TRP A 96 -9.82 -0.22 3.38
CA TRP A 96 -9.98 -1.66 3.49
C TRP A 96 -9.23 -2.21 4.70
N PHE A 97 -9.59 -3.43 5.08
CA PHE A 97 -8.83 -4.25 6.01
C PHE A 97 -8.50 -5.57 5.31
N VAL A 98 -7.29 -6.07 5.54
CA VAL A 98 -6.80 -7.31 4.96
C VAL A 98 -6.00 -8.09 5.99
N THR A 99 -6.21 -9.39 6.02
CA THR A 99 -5.52 -10.29 6.93
C THR A 99 -4.19 -10.75 6.37
N LYS A 100 -3.25 -11.03 7.27
CA LYS A 100 -1.98 -11.69 6.94
C LYS A 100 -2.23 -12.98 6.15
N GLY A 101 -1.44 -13.21 5.12
CA GLY A 101 -1.49 -14.41 4.28
C GLY A 101 -2.48 -14.33 3.12
N THR A 102 -3.26 -13.25 2.98
CA THR A 102 -4.18 -13.10 1.84
C THR A 102 -3.38 -12.80 0.55
N PRO A 103 -3.54 -13.60 -0.53
CA PRO A 103 -2.97 -13.29 -1.84
C PRO A 103 -3.82 -12.22 -2.53
N VAL A 104 -3.21 -11.10 -2.87
CA VAL A 104 -3.90 -9.98 -3.51
C VAL A 104 -3.13 -9.51 -4.74
N LEU A 105 -3.87 -9.41 -5.84
CA LEU A 105 -3.44 -8.74 -7.05
C LEU A 105 -3.78 -7.25 -6.93
N TRP A 106 -2.76 -6.43 -7.13
CA TRP A 106 -2.82 -4.98 -7.14
C TRP A 106 -2.73 -4.45 -8.56
N GLU A 107 -3.68 -3.61 -8.94
CA GLU A 107 -3.65 -2.87 -10.21
C GLU A 107 -3.78 -1.38 -9.93
N ILE A 108 -2.68 -0.65 -10.11
CA ILE A 108 -2.59 0.79 -9.88
C ILE A 108 -3.12 1.49 -11.11
N VAL A 109 -4.29 2.11 -10.99
CA VAL A 109 -5.03 2.67 -12.13
C VAL A 109 -4.50 4.06 -12.50
N SER A 110 -4.13 4.85 -11.49
CA SER A 110 -3.61 6.21 -11.65
C SER A 110 -2.11 6.22 -11.97
N GLU A 111 -1.58 7.34 -12.49
CA GLU A 111 -0.13 7.51 -12.74
C GLU A 111 0.72 7.27 -11.48
N SER A 112 0.17 7.65 -10.32
CA SER A 112 0.70 7.33 -8.99
C SER A 112 -0.41 7.03 -8.00
N PHE A 113 -0.05 6.34 -6.93
CA PHE A 113 -0.95 5.95 -5.85
C PHE A 113 -0.26 6.12 -4.51
N VAL A 114 -0.99 6.62 -3.50
CA VAL A 114 -0.54 6.65 -2.11
C VAL A 114 -1.67 6.21 -1.18
N LYS A 115 -1.34 5.32 -0.25
CA LYS A 115 -2.18 4.95 0.89
C LYS A 115 -1.48 5.29 2.20
N HIS A 116 -2.26 5.48 3.26
CA HIS A 116 -1.76 5.35 4.63
C HIS A 116 -2.25 4.02 5.20
N TYR A 117 -1.40 3.33 5.95
CA TYR A 117 -1.76 2.05 6.57
C TYR A 117 -1.35 1.96 8.03
N PHE A 118 -2.08 1.13 8.78
CA PHE A 118 -1.77 0.66 10.13
C PHE A 118 -1.62 -0.86 10.06
N ALA A 119 -0.42 -1.35 10.38
CA ALA A 119 -0.04 -2.77 10.26
C ALA A 119 0.11 -3.44 11.63
N VAL A 120 -0.26 -4.72 11.69
CA VAL A 120 -0.09 -5.62 12.82
C VAL A 120 0.50 -6.95 12.34
N VAL A 121 1.63 -7.36 12.91
CA VAL A 121 2.46 -8.51 12.45
C VAL A 121 2.06 -9.83 13.07
#